data_AF-A0A971F0P1-F1
#
_entry.id   AF-A0A971F0P1-F1
#
_cell.length_a   1.000
_cell.length_b   1.000
_cell.length_c   1.000
_cell.angle_alpha   90.00
_cell.angle_beta   90.00
_cell.angle_gamma   90.00
#
_symmetry.space_group_name_H-M   'P 1'
#
loop_
_entity.id
_entity.type
_entity.pdbx_description
1 polymer ?
#
loop_
_entity_poly.entity_id
_entity_poly.type
_entity_poly.pdbx_seq_one_letter_code
_entity_poly.pdbx_strand_id
1 'polypeptide(L)'
;RSINITGKDAQNMLDTVQITCNKNGIPYDTQKPTVTSGIRLGTPAVTTRGMGVAEMKEIAHIIYRTLTDYDNYRVEAIEKVKTLINRFPLYK
;
A
#
# COMPACT_ATOMS: atom_id res chain seq x y z
N ARG A 1 8.68 12.22 -12.09
CA ARG A 1 7.85 11.54 -11.05
C ARG A 1 6.45 11.39 -11.64
N SER A 2 5.90 10.17 -11.74
CA SER A 2 4.63 9.92 -12.43
C SER A 2 3.37 10.35 -11.65
N ILE A 3 3.43 10.32 -10.31
CA ILE A 3 2.27 10.58 -9.43
C ILE A 3 2.50 11.73 -8.43
N ASN A 4 3.64 12.44 -8.53
CA ASN A 4 4.01 13.62 -7.72
C ASN A 4 3.72 13.56 -6.20
N ILE A 5 3.82 12.38 -5.58
CA ILE A 5 3.71 12.19 -4.13
C ILE A 5 5.07 11.81 -3.52
N THR A 6 5.29 12.13 -2.25
CA THR A 6 6.48 11.69 -1.52
C THR A 6 6.28 10.29 -0.91
N GLY A 7 7.38 9.65 -0.49
CA GLY A 7 7.31 8.36 0.20
C GLY A 7 6.56 8.46 1.54
N LYS A 8 6.71 9.58 2.25
CA LYS A 8 5.96 9.89 3.47
C LYS A 8 4.46 10.01 3.20
N ASP A 9 4.07 10.73 2.15
CA ASP A 9 2.66 10.89 1.80
C ASP A 9 2.04 9.54 1.39
N ALA A 10 2.73 8.80 0.52
CA ALA A 10 2.31 7.47 0.09
C ALA A 10 2.11 6.51 1.28
N GLN A 11 3.06 6.51 2.24
CA GLN A 11 2.94 5.70 3.45
C GLN A 11 1.67 6.09 4.24
N ASN A 12 1.49 7.38 4.53
CA ASN A 12 0.35 7.85 5.31
C ASN A 12 -0.99 7.56 4.63
N MET A 13 -1.09 7.76 3.31
CA MET A 13 -2.30 7.49 2.53
C MET A 13 -2.65 6.00 2.48
N LEU A 14 -1.65 5.12 2.43
CA LEU A 14 -1.88 3.68 2.46
C LEU A 14 -2.28 3.21 3.87
N ASP A 15 -1.68 3.79 4.92
CA ASP A 15 -2.03 3.48 6.31
C ASP A 15 -3.52 3.81 6.61
N THR A 16 -4.06 4.91 6.06
CA THR A 16 -5.49 5.26 6.26
C THR A 16 -6.47 4.25 5.64
N VAL A 17 -6.03 3.50 4.62
CA VAL A 17 -6.82 2.43 3.99
C VAL A 17 -6.41 1.04 4.45
N GLN A 18 -5.72 0.94 5.60
CA GLN A 18 -5.30 -0.32 6.23
C GLN A 18 -4.26 -1.12 5.43
N ILE A 19 -3.48 -0.45 4.57
CA ILE A 19 -2.30 -1.03 3.91
C ILE A 19 -1.04 -0.44 4.52
N THR A 20 -0.31 -1.24 5.29
CA THR A 20 0.93 -0.78 5.92
C THR A 20 2.13 -0.97 5.00
N CYS A 21 2.90 0.09 4.78
CA CYS A 21 4.17 0.05 4.07
C CYS A 21 5.22 0.93 4.74
N ASN A 22 6.44 0.97 4.20
CA ASN A 22 7.51 1.82 4.72
C ASN A 22 8.01 2.77 3.64
N LYS A 23 8.06 4.06 3.95
CA LYS A 23 8.81 5.03 3.13
C LYS A 23 10.28 4.62 3.03
N ASN A 24 10.86 4.78 1.85
CA ASN A 24 12.22 4.32 1.57
C ASN A 24 12.89 5.26 0.56
N GLY A 25 14.14 5.63 0.85
CA GLY A 25 14.95 6.40 -0.11
C GLY A 25 15.20 5.61 -1.40
N ILE A 26 15.36 6.33 -2.51
CA ILE A 26 15.74 5.75 -3.80
C ILE A 26 17.14 6.23 -4.20
N PRO A 27 17.82 5.60 -5.17
CA PRO A 27 19.06 6.15 -5.70
C PRO A 27 18.87 7.60 -6.18
N TYR A 28 19.78 8.49 -5.77
CA TYR A 28 19.73 9.93 -6.09
C TYR A 28 18.44 10.63 -5.60
N ASP A 29 17.89 10.21 -4.45
CA ASP A 29 16.70 10.83 -3.86
C ASP A 29 16.93 12.32 -3.56
N THR A 30 16.09 13.18 -4.14
CA THR A 30 16.15 14.63 -3.93
C THR A 30 15.38 15.08 -2.68
N GLN A 31 14.58 14.21 -2.06
CA GLN A 31 13.86 14.49 -0.82
C GLN A 31 14.75 14.27 0.40
N LYS A 32 14.37 14.87 1.53
CA LYS A 32 15.02 14.64 2.83
C LYS A 32 14.88 13.17 3.27
N PRO A 33 15.83 12.61 4.04
CA PRO A 33 15.76 11.23 4.55
C PRO A 33 14.48 10.90 5.33
N THR A 34 13.85 11.89 5.98
CA THR A 34 12.60 11.71 6.73
C THR A 34 11.33 11.73 5.85
N VAL A 35 11.46 12.09 4.57
CA VAL A 35 10.36 12.23 3.60
C VAL A 35 10.46 11.16 2.51
N THR A 36 11.62 11.05 1.86
CA THR A 36 11.92 10.10 0.77
C THR A 36 11.03 10.24 -0.48
N SER A 37 11.44 9.64 -1.59
CA SER A 37 10.69 9.62 -2.86
C SER A 37 10.07 8.25 -3.19
N GLY A 38 10.16 7.26 -2.30
CA GLY A 38 9.71 5.90 -2.59
C GLY A 38 9.11 5.18 -1.38
N ILE A 39 8.55 4.00 -1.66
CA ILE A 39 8.04 3.06 -0.66
C ILE A 39 8.61 1.68 -0.92
N ARG A 40 8.73 0.87 0.13
CA ARG A 40 9.12 -0.54 0.05
C ARG A 40 7.94 -1.43 0.41
N LEU A 41 7.65 -2.38 -0.48
CA LEU A 41 6.59 -3.37 -0.33
C LEU A 41 7.22 -4.76 -0.16
N GLY A 42 6.67 -5.54 0.76
CA GLY A 42 7.08 -6.91 1.01
C GLY A 42 5.88 -7.84 0.97
N THR A 43 6.01 -8.94 0.23
CA THR A 43 4.99 -9.99 0.12
C THR A 43 4.99 -11.03 1.26
N PRO A 44 6.06 -11.27 2.06
CA PRO A 44 6.05 -12.36 3.04
C PRO A 44 4.87 -12.37 4.00
N ALA A 45 4.42 -11.21 4.49
CA ALA A 45 3.32 -11.12 5.45
C ALA A 45 1.98 -11.62 4.88
N VAL A 46 1.71 -11.33 3.61
CA VAL A 46 0.46 -11.72 2.94
C VAL A 46 0.55 -13.13 2.35
N THR A 47 1.72 -13.57 1.86
CA THR A 47 1.90 -14.94 1.36
C THR A 47 1.83 -15.97 2.48
N THR A 48 2.38 -15.68 3.66
CA THR A 48 2.26 -16.56 4.84
C THR A 48 0.81 -16.70 5.30
N ARG A 49 -0.06 -15.73 4.99
CA ARG A 49 -1.51 -15.81 5.22
C ARG A 49 -2.28 -16.58 4.15
N GLY A 50 -1.60 -17.10 3.12
CA GLY A 50 -2.20 -17.88 2.05
C GLY A 50 -2.62 -17.09 0.81
N MET A 51 -2.28 -15.80 0.71
CA MET A 51 -2.60 -14.98 -0.47
C MET A 51 -1.69 -15.33 -1.66
N GLY A 52 -2.29 -15.48 -2.85
CA GLY A 52 -1.59 -15.84 -4.09
C GLY A 52 -1.55 -14.71 -5.12
N VAL A 53 -1.31 -15.08 -6.38
CA VAL A 53 -1.14 -14.10 -7.48
C VAL A 53 -2.40 -13.25 -7.72
N ALA A 54 -3.59 -13.83 -7.55
CA ALA A 54 -4.85 -13.11 -7.74
C ALA A 54 -5.02 -12.01 -6.68
N GLU A 55 -4.77 -12.33 -5.42
CA GLU A 55 -4.81 -11.39 -4.31
C GLU A 55 -3.73 -10.30 -4.46
N MET A 56 -2.54 -10.65 -4.96
CA MET A 56 -1.49 -9.64 -5.22
C MET A 56 -1.91 -8.62 -6.28
N LYS A 57 -2.63 -9.05 -7.33
CA LYS A 57 -3.18 -8.13 -8.33
C LYS A 57 -4.22 -7.19 -7.71
N GLU A 58 -5.07 -7.72 -6.84
CA GLU A 58 -6.06 -6.93 -6.10
C GLU A 58 -5.38 -5.90 -5.17
N ILE A 59 -4.39 -6.32 -4.38
CA ILE A 59 -3.61 -5.44 -3.51
C ILE A 59 -2.92 -4.34 -4.33
N ALA A 60 -2.28 -4.69 -5.45
CA ALA A 60 -1.63 -3.72 -6.33
C ALA A 60 -2.63 -2.70 -6.90
N HIS A 61 -3.84 -3.13 -7.26
CA HIS A 61 -4.90 -2.24 -7.73
C HIS A 61 -5.35 -1.28 -6.62
N ILE A 62 -5.56 -1.77 -5.39
CA ILE A 62 -5.93 -0.94 -4.25
C ILE A 62 -4.85 0.11 -3.99
N ILE A 63 -3.57 -0.30 -3.95
CA ILE A 63 -2.44 0.62 -3.77
C ILE A 63 -2.45 1.70 -4.85
N TYR A 64 -2.53 1.30 -6.12
CA TYR A 64 -2.52 2.24 -7.24
C TYR A 64 -3.65 3.28 -7.11
N ARG A 65 -4.89 2.83 -6.95
CA ARG A 65 -6.06 3.70 -6.87
C ARG A 65 -6.01 4.62 -5.65
N THR A 66 -5.56 4.13 -4.50
CA THR A 66 -5.37 4.97 -3.31
C THR A 66 -4.36 6.08 -3.55
N LEU A 67 -3.26 5.81 -4.27
CA LEU A 67 -2.21 6.80 -4.54
C LEU A 67 -2.56 7.77 -5.68
N THR A 68 -3.49 7.43 -6.57
CA THR A 68 -3.88 8.29 -7.71
C THR A 68 -5.22 8.99 -7.56
N ASP A 69 -6.12 8.48 -6.72
CA ASP A 69 -7.53 8.90 -6.63
C ASP A 69 -8.05 8.77 -5.19
N TYR A 70 -7.27 9.26 -4.24
CA TYR A 70 -7.48 9.04 -2.80
C TYR A 70 -8.86 9.45 -2.31
N ASP A 71 -9.30 10.67 -2.65
CA ASP A 71 -10.52 11.24 -2.08
C ASP A 71 -11.79 10.50 -2.52
N ASN A 72 -11.79 9.93 -3.73
CA ASN A 72 -12.93 9.18 -4.24
C ASN A 72 -12.84 7.69 -3.90
N TYR A 73 -11.63 7.15 -3.69
CA TYR A 73 -11.42 5.71 -3.56
C TYR A 73 -11.21 5.22 -2.12
N ARG A 74 -10.85 6.08 -1.16
CA ARG A 74 -10.45 5.63 0.20
C ARG A 74 -11.48 4.74 0.91
N VAL A 75 -12.77 5.01 0.74
CA VAL A 75 -13.84 4.21 1.38
C VAL A 75 -13.93 2.82 0.76
N GLU A 76 -13.90 2.75 -0.58
CA GLU A 76 -13.89 1.48 -1.31
C GLU A 76 -12.63 0.66 -1.01
N ALA A 77 -11.47 1.32 -0.91
CA ALA A 77 -10.21 0.69 -0.56
C ALA A 77 -10.27 -0.02 0.80
N ILE A 78 -10.80 0.65 1.83
CA ILE A 78 -10.96 0.09 3.18
C ILE A 78 -11.83 -1.17 3.14
N GLU A 79 -12.97 -1.12 2.45
CA GLU A 79 -13.87 -2.27 2.38
C GLU A 79 -13.23 -3.45 1.63
N LYS A 80 -12.54 -3.20 0.51
CA LYS A 80 -11.80 -4.25 -0.20
C LYS A 80 -10.71 -4.88 0.65
N VAL A 81 -9.93 -4.07 1.38
CA VAL A 81 -8.88 -4.58 2.27
C VAL A 81 -9.49 -5.44 3.39
N LYS A 82 -10.60 -5.03 4.00
CA LYS A 82 -11.31 -5.83 4.99
C LYS A 82 -11.81 -7.16 4.41
N THR A 83 -12.45 -7.13 3.23
CA THR A 83 -12.91 -8.34 2.54
C THR A 83 -11.75 -9.30 2.29
N LEU A 84 -10.61 -8.78 1.83
CA LEU A 84 -9.42 -9.58 1.58
C LEU A 84 -8.89 -10.22 2.87
N ILE A 85 -8.74 -9.44 3.94
CA ILE A 85 -8.24 -9.94 5.24
C ILE A 85 -9.19 -11.00 5.83
N ASN A 86 -10.51 -10.83 5.69
CA ASN A 86 -11.52 -11.78 6.20
C ASN A 86 -11.50 -13.13 5.47
N ARG A 87 -11.07 -13.16 4.20
CA ARG A 87 -10.85 -14.41 3.45
C ARG A 87 -9.65 -15.21 3.97
N PHE A 88 -8.70 -14.55 4.66
CA PHE A 88 -7.43 -15.12 5.11
C PHE A 88 -7.17 -14.80 6.60
N PRO A 89 -7.97 -15.33 7.55
CA PRO A 89 -7.84 -15.03 8.98
C PRO A 89 -6.49 -15.50 9.56
N LEU A 90 -5.93 -14.73 10.50
CA LEU A 90 -4.60 -14.98 11.09
C LEU A 90 -4.59 -16.03 12.20
N TYR A 91 -5.66 -16.11 12.99
CA TYR A 91 -5.78 -17.04 14.11
C TYR A 91 -7.14 -17.73 14.05
N LYS A 92 -7.17 -19.03 14.34
CA LYS A 92 -8.38 -19.80 14.66
C LYS A 92 -8.35 -20.14 16.15
#